data_AF-A0A7R8V7A3-F1
#
_entry.id   AF-A0A7R8V7A3-F1
#
_cell.length_a   1.000
_cell.length_b   1.000
_cell.length_c   1.000
_cell.angle_alpha   90.00
_cell.angle_beta   90.00
_cell.angle_gamma   90.00
#
_symmetry.space_group_name_H-M   'P 1'
#
loop_
_entity.id
_entity.type
_entity.pdbx_description
1 polymer ?
#
loop_
_entity_poly.entity_id
_entity_poly.type
_entity_poly.pdbx_seq_one_letter_code
_entity_poly.pdbx_strand_id
1 'polypeptide(L)'
;MNGNESPYKLAHHQSRLDSVITNFKNVGGIIRMTLKKCAAQVFLFVIVGSLALVSVEGHGMLLEPVGRSSRWRYDGSAPVNYDDNALYCGGYYKQWEVNGGKCGICGDDYSSSTPRPNELGGKFGSGVIVSTYQAGSTISVGAQLTASHLGYFFFEICNLDAAGSESESCFQPLSLGNGASKYPITSYASAYYETTVELPAGVSCNHCVLRWTYVAGNNWGICDNGTGALGCGPQETFKSCSDIEIISTRNAYEEVDLVDDIPEEDFV
;
A
#
# COMPACT_ATOMS: atom_id res chain seq x y z
N MET A 1 -18.07 -72.19 -64.33
CA MET A 1 -19.05 -72.44 -63.24
C MET A 1 -19.05 -71.19 -62.37
N ASN A 2 -20.01 -70.29 -62.61
CA ASN A 2 -20.06 -68.99 -61.94
C ASN A 2 -20.71 -69.18 -60.56
N GLY A 3 -19.94 -68.98 -59.50
CA GLY A 3 -20.41 -69.03 -58.12
C GLY A 3 -21.23 -67.77 -57.79
N ASN A 4 -22.55 -67.88 -57.85
CA ASN A 4 -23.43 -66.88 -57.27
C ASN A 4 -23.41 -67.03 -55.74
N GLU A 5 -22.74 -66.12 -55.04
CA GLU A 5 -22.89 -66.00 -53.59
C GLU A 5 -24.34 -65.60 -53.25
N SER A 6 -24.90 -66.26 -52.23
CA SER A 6 -26.27 -66.00 -51.78
C SER A 6 -26.42 -64.54 -51.29
N PRO A 7 -27.47 -63.80 -51.71
CA PRO A 7 -27.71 -62.42 -51.30
C PRO A 7 -27.80 -62.22 -49.77
N TYR A 8 -28.10 -63.29 -49.03
CA TYR A 8 -28.07 -63.29 -47.56
C TYR A 8 -26.66 -63.12 -46.97
N LYS A 9 -25.62 -63.69 -47.58
CA LYS A 9 -24.24 -63.56 -47.10
C LYS A 9 -23.71 -62.14 -47.34
N LEU A 10 -24.03 -61.55 -48.50
CA LEU A 10 -23.63 -60.18 -48.82
C LEU A 10 -24.27 -59.16 -47.85
N ALA A 11 -25.57 -59.30 -47.56
CA ALA A 11 -26.28 -58.42 -46.63
C ALA A 11 -25.75 -58.52 -45.19
N HIS A 12 -25.37 -59.71 -44.73
CA HIS A 12 -24.80 -59.92 -43.41
C HIS A 12 -23.35 -59.39 -43.29
N HIS A 13 -22.57 -59.44 -44.37
CA HIS A 13 -21.26 -58.79 -44.42
C HIS A 13 -21.37 -57.26 -44.42
N GLN A 14 -22.33 -56.71 -45.16
CA GLN A 14 -22.59 -55.27 -45.18
C GLN A 14 -23.03 -54.74 -43.81
N SER A 15 -23.95 -55.44 -43.13
CA SER A 15 -24.42 -55.01 -41.81
C SER A 15 -23.30 -55.06 -40.74
N ARG A 16 -22.38 -56.02 -40.83
CA ARG A 16 -21.17 -56.05 -39.98
C ARG A 16 -20.22 -54.90 -40.29
N LEU A 17 -19.99 -54.57 -41.56
CA LEU A 17 -19.16 -53.43 -41.96
C LEU A 17 -19.77 -52.10 -41.47
N ASP A 18 -21.07 -51.91 -41.63
CA ASP A 18 -21.77 -50.71 -41.19
C ASP A 18 -21.72 -50.54 -39.66
N SER A 19 -21.86 -51.65 -38.92
CA SER A 19 -21.70 -51.65 -37.45
C SER A 19 -20.28 -51.27 -37.01
N VAL A 20 -19.27 -51.81 -37.68
CA VAL A 20 -17.85 -51.48 -37.41
C VAL A 20 -17.58 -50.00 -37.72
N ILE A 21 -18.04 -49.49 -38.87
CA ILE A 21 -17.88 -48.07 -39.25
C ILE A 21 -18.59 -47.15 -38.24
N THR A 22 -19.78 -47.54 -37.78
CA THR A 22 -20.54 -46.77 -36.77
C THR A 22 -19.79 -46.73 -35.43
N ASN A 23 -19.21 -47.85 -35.00
CA ASN A 23 -18.38 -47.90 -33.79
C ASN A 23 -17.12 -47.03 -33.92
N PHE A 24 -16.42 -47.07 -35.06
CA PHE A 24 -15.27 -46.19 -35.30
C PHE A 24 -15.64 -44.69 -35.28
N LYS A 25 -16.77 -44.31 -35.87
CA LYS A 25 -17.28 -42.94 -35.83
C LYS A 25 -17.63 -42.51 -34.40
N ASN A 26 -18.25 -43.38 -33.60
CA ASN A 26 -18.58 -43.11 -32.20
C ASN A 26 -17.33 -42.93 -31.34
N VAL A 27 -16.34 -43.82 -31.48
CA VAL A 27 -15.05 -43.72 -30.77
C VAL A 27 -14.32 -42.42 -31.15
N GLY A 28 -14.28 -42.07 -32.43
CA GLY A 28 -13.71 -40.80 -32.89
C GLY A 28 -14.43 -39.56 -32.34
N GLY A 29 -15.75 -39.63 -32.19
CA GLY A 29 -16.58 -38.59 -31.56
C GLY A 29 -16.26 -38.41 -30.08
N ILE A 30 -16.15 -39.53 -29.34
CA ILE A 30 -15.80 -39.53 -27.91
C ILE A 30 -14.40 -38.94 -27.69
N ILE A 31 -13.40 -39.37 -28.48
CA ILE A 31 -12.02 -38.85 -28.39
C ILE A 31 -11.98 -37.34 -28.66
N ARG A 32 -12.67 -36.85 -29.71
CA ARG A 32 -12.77 -35.41 -30.01
C ARG A 32 -13.44 -34.62 -28.89
N MET A 33 -14.47 -35.19 -28.25
CA MET A 33 -15.19 -34.54 -27.16
C MET A 33 -14.34 -34.47 -25.89
N THR A 34 -13.60 -35.53 -25.57
CA THR A 34 -12.67 -35.58 -24.43
C THR A 34 -11.49 -34.62 -24.64
N LEU A 35 -10.88 -34.58 -25.83
CA LEU A 35 -9.80 -33.64 -26.16
C LEU A 35 -10.25 -32.18 -26.02
N LYS A 36 -11.46 -31.84 -26.48
CA LYS A 36 -12.03 -30.49 -26.31
C LYS A 36 -12.26 -30.12 -24.85
N LYS A 37 -12.73 -31.07 -24.01
CA LYS A 37 -12.91 -30.86 -22.57
C LYS A 37 -11.57 -30.67 -21.86
N CYS A 38 -10.58 -31.50 -22.15
CA CYS A 38 -9.22 -31.35 -21.62
C CYS A 38 -8.60 -30.01 -22.03
N ALA A 39 -8.70 -29.63 -23.31
CA ALA A 39 -8.20 -28.34 -23.78
C ALA A 39 -8.91 -27.16 -23.09
N ALA A 40 -10.23 -27.22 -22.92
CA ALA A 40 -10.99 -26.19 -22.20
C ALA A 40 -10.61 -26.10 -20.71
N GLN A 41 -10.38 -27.23 -20.04
CA GLN A 41 -9.91 -27.25 -18.65
C GLN A 41 -8.50 -26.70 -18.51
N VAL A 42 -7.56 -27.08 -19.39
CA VAL A 42 -6.20 -26.52 -19.40
C VAL A 42 -6.24 -25.02 -19.66
N PHE A 43 -7.06 -24.55 -20.62
CA PHE A 43 -7.21 -23.13 -20.91
C PHE A 43 -7.80 -22.35 -19.73
N LEU A 44 -8.80 -22.93 -19.03
CA LEU A 44 -9.36 -22.35 -17.81
C LEU A 44 -8.32 -22.26 -16.69
N PHE A 45 -7.53 -23.32 -16.46
CA PHE A 45 -6.45 -23.30 -15.47
C PHE A 45 -5.35 -22.28 -15.81
N VAL A 46 -5.00 -22.13 -17.09
CA VAL A 46 -4.05 -21.11 -17.54
C VAL A 46 -4.61 -19.71 -17.34
N ILE A 47 -5.88 -19.46 -17.68
CA ILE A 47 -6.52 -18.15 -17.45
C ILE A 47 -6.59 -17.82 -15.96
N VAL A 48 -7.09 -18.74 -15.13
CA VAL A 48 -7.20 -18.54 -13.67
C VAL A 48 -5.82 -18.39 -13.04
N GLY A 49 -4.83 -19.17 -13.45
CA GLY A 49 -3.45 -19.05 -12.99
C GLY A 49 -2.78 -17.74 -13.42
N SER A 50 -3.08 -17.24 -14.62
CA SER A 50 -2.54 -15.97 -15.12
C SER A 50 -3.18 -14.73 -14.47
N LEU A 51 -4.46 -14.80 -14.09
CA LEU A 51 -5.15 -13.73 -13.35
C LEU A 51 -4.71 -13.64 -11.89
N ALA A 52 -4.14 -14.70 -11.32
CA ALA A 52 -3.74 -14.77 -9.92
C ALA A 52 -2.32 -14.24 -9.62
N LEU A 53 -1.56 -13.82 -10.64
CA LEU A 53 -0.12 -13.49 -10.49
C LEU A 53 0.25 -12.02 -10.69
N VAL A 54 -0.73 -11.11 -10.82
CA VAL A 54 -0.42 -9.68 -10.90
C VAL A 54 -0.44 -9.08 -9.49
N SER A 55 0.68 -9.15 -8.77
CA SER A 55 0.88 -8.25 -7.63
C SER A 55 1.13 -6.86 -8.20
N VAL A 56 0.07 -6.06 -8.31
CA VAL A 56 0.28 -4.62 -8.42
C VAL A 56 0.58 -4.18 -6.99
N GLU A 57 1.81 -3.76 -6.73
CA GLU A 57 2.19 -3.12 -5.46
C GLU A 57 1.78 -1.64 -5.54
N GLY A 58 1.10 -1.17 -4.49
CA GLY A 58 0.78 0.24 -4.35
C GLY A 58 2.08 1.01 -4.23
N HIS A 59 2.03 2.31 -4.50
CA HIS A 59 3.19 3.15 -4.31
C HIS A 59 2.74 4.53 -3.87
N GLY A 60 3.34 5.02 -2.79
CA GLY A 60 3.05 6.33 -2.25
C GLY A 60 4.07 6.84 -1.25
N MET A 61 4.16 8.16 -1.16
CA MET A 61 5.10 8.89 -0.31
C MET A 61 4.45 10.14 0.27
N LEU A 62 4.76 10.44 1.54
CA LEU A 62 4.37 11.69 2.19
C LEU A 62 5.31 12.81 1.73
N LEU A 63 4.74 13.89 1.21
CA LEU A 63 5.49 15.03 0.69
C LEU A 63 5.23 16.33 1.46
N GLU A 64 4.15 16.40 2.25
CA GLU A 64 3.84 17.54 3.12
C GLU A 64 3.34 17.03 4.50
N PRO A 65 4.04 17.34 5.60
CA PRO A 65 5.47 17.67 5.61
C PRO A 65 6.29 16.53 5.00
N VAL A 66 7.37 16.85 4.29
CA VAL A 66 8.13 15.84 3.54
C VAL A 66 8.69 14.72 4.42
N GLY A 67 8.45 13.47 4.02
CA GLY A 67 8.98 12.29 4.70
C GLY A 67 10.49 12.12 4.57
N ARG A 68 11.12 11.43 5.53
CA ARG A 68 12.57 11.14 5.57
C ARG A 68 13.13 10.61 4.24
N SER A 69 12.48 9.60 3.65
CA SER A 69 12.90 9.03 2.36
C SER A 69 12.69 9.96 1.17
N SER A 70 11.79 10.95 1.26
CA SER A 70 11.48 11.88 0.17
C SER A 70 12.17 13.24 0.32
N ARG A 71 12.87 13.49 1.44
CA ARG A 71 13.54 14.77 1.73
C ARG A 71 14.47 15.23 0.61
N TRP A 72 15.16 14.29 -0.06
CA TRP A 72 16.08 14.58 -1.18
C TRP A 72 15.42 15.27 -2.37
N ARG A 73 14.09 15.20 -2.50
CA ARG A 73 13.34 15.92 -3.54
C ARG A 73 13.33 17.44 -3.32
N TYR A 74 13.55 17.88 -2.08
CA TYR A 74 13.50 19.28 -1.67
C TYR A 74 14.82 19.79 -1.11
N ASP A 75 15.69 18.90 -0.64
CA ASP A 75 16.99 19.21 -0.05
C ASP A 75 18.09 18.34 -0.67
N GLY A 76 18.94 18.96 -1.50
CA GLY A 76 20.03 18.27 -2.19
C GLY A 76 21.14 17.72 -1.30
N SER A 77 21.15 18.04 0.01
CA SER A 77 22.06 17.44 0.99
C SER A 77 21.58 16.09 1.52
N ALA A 78 20.29 15.76 1.32
CA ALA A 78 19.70 14.54 1.84
C ALA A 78 20.17 13.31 1.04
N PRO A 79 20.34 12.14 1.69
CA PRO A 79 20.59 10.89 0.98
C PRO A 79 19.43 10.57 0.02
N VAL A 80 19.76 10.33 -1.25
CA VAL A 80 18.76 10.01 -2.27
C VAL A 80 18.17 8.62 -2.04
N ASN A 81 16.84 8.54 -2.08
CA ASN A 81 16.10 7.29 -2.19
C ASN A 81 15.20 7.34 -3.43
N TYR A 82 15.56 6.65 -4.50
CA TYR A 82 14.75 6.61 -5.73
C TYR A 82 13.45 5.80 -5.57
N ASP A 83 13.38 4.96 -4.54
CA ASP A 83 12.24 4.13 -4.17
C ASP A 83 11.53 4.70 -2.91
N ASP A 84 11.49 6.03 -2.78
CA ASP A 84 10.89 6.69 -1.62
C ASP A 84 9.37 6.56 -1.52
N ASN A 85 8.73 6.11 -2.61
CA ASN A 85 7.33 5.73 -2.68
C ASN A 85 7.06 4.25 -2.36
N ALA A 86 8.08 3.49 -1.96
CA ALA A 86 8.05 2.04 -1.76
C ALA A 86 8.23 1.62 -0.29
N LEU A 87 7.82 2.46 0.67
CA LEU A 87 7.90 2.17 2.10
C LEU A 87 6.73 1.30 2.58
N TYR A 88 6.56 0.15 1.92
CA TYR A 88 5.41 -0.77 2.04
C TYR A 88 5.64 -1.93 3.03
N CYS A 89 6.35 -1.67 4.13
CA CYS A 89 6.59 -2.65 5.20
C CYS A 89 7.36 -3.92 4.75
N GLY A 90 8.14 -3.83 3.67
CA GLY A 90 8.85 -4.96 3.06
C GLY A 90 8.02 -5.80 2.08
N GLY A 91 6.75 -5.42 1.88
CA GLY A 91 5.82 -6.00 0.90
C GLY A 91 4.72 -6.78 1.59
N TYR A 92 3.56 -6.92 0.93
CA TYR A 92 2.38 -7.55 1.52
C TYR A 92 2.67 -8.92 2.15
N TYR A 93 3.30 -9.82 1.40
CA TYR A 93 3.64 -11.17 1.88
C TYR A 93 4.59 -11.11 3.09
N LYS A 94 5.60 -10.24 3.03
CA LYS A 94 6.58 -10.09 4.10
C LYS A 94 5.92 -9.57 5.37
N GLN A 95 5.06 -8.54 5.26
CA GLN A 95 4.33 -7.98 6.39
C GLN A 95 3.42 -9.03 7.04
N TRP A 96 2.55 -9.68 6.27
CA TRP A 96 1.47 -10.49 6.85
C TRP A 96 1.85 -11.94 7.13
N GLU A 97 2.56 -12.60 6.21
CA GLU A 97 2.88 -14.02 6.34
C GLU A 97 4.18 -14.26 7.13
N VAL A 98 5.16 -13.36 7.02
CA VAL A 98 6.47 -13.53 7.68
C VAL A 98 6.54 -12.74 8.99
N ASN A 99 6.11 -11.48 8.98
CA ASN A 99 6.24 -10.57 10.12
C ASN A 99 4.98 -10.54 11.02
N GLY A 100 3.95 -11.33 10.72
CA GLY A 100 2.73 -11.42 11.52
C GLY A 100 1.94 -10.11 11.58
N GLY A 101 1.86 -9.40 10.46
CA GLY A 101 1.20 -8.11 10.29
C GLY A 101 2.03 -6.89 10.71
N LYS A 102 3.23 -7.11 11.27
CA LYS A 102 4.08 -6.02 11.76
C LYS A 102 4.82 -5.30 10.64
N CYS A 103 5.00 -4.00 10.84
CA CYS A 103 5.71 -3.09 9.95
C CYS A 103 6.78 -2.32 10.74
N GLY A 104 7.87 -1.90 10.10
CA GLY A 104 8.80 -0.94 10.71
C GLY A 104 8.08 0.37 11.04
N ILE A 105 8.63 1.14 11.99
CA ILE A 105 7.96 2.34 12.52
C ILE A 105 7.65 3.34 11.38
N CYS A 106 8.58 3.45 10.43
CA CYS A 106 8.56 4.37 9.30
C CYS A 106 8.52 3.66 7.94
N GLY A 107 7.91 2.46 7.88
CA GLY A 107 7.55 1.79 6.62
C GLY A 107 8.57 0.81 6.07
N ASP A 108 9.71 0.65 6.76
CA ASP A 108 10.69 -0.39 6.45
C ASP A 108 10.15 -1.81 6.75
N ASP A 109 10.80 -2.83 6.20
CA ASP A 109 10.58 -4.23 6.60
C ASP A 109 10.84 -4.41 8.09
N TYR A 110 9.83 -4.88 8.82
CA TYR A 110 9.93 -5.15 10.25
C TYR A 110 11.08 -6.12 10.61
N SER A 111 11.48 -7.03 9.72
CA SER A 111 12.58 -7.96 10.00
C SER A 111 13.98 -7.34 9.87
N SER A 112 14.09 -6.11 9.36
CA SER A 112 15.35 -5.37 9.26
C SER A 112 15.88 -4.96 10.65
N SER A 113 17.20 -4.88 10.78
CA SER A 113 17.87 -4.41 11.99
C SER A 113 17.51 -2.95 12.31
N THR A 114 17.32 -2.66 13.60
CA THR A 114 17.09 -1.30 14.10
C THR A 114 18.41 -0.57 14.40
N PRO A 115 18.51 0.76 14.17
CA PRO A 115 17.51 1.58 13.49
C PRO A 115 17.40 1.19 12.02
N ARG A 116 16.17 0.98 11.54
CA ARG A 116 15.90 0.69 10.13
C ARG A 116 16.19 1.94 9.29
N PRO A 117 16.35 1.82 7.96
CA PRO A 117 16.76 2.95 7.12
C PRO A 117 15.95 4.24 7.31
N ASN A 118 14.63 4.16 7.56
CA ASN A 118 13.76 5.31 7.75
C ASN A 118 13.47 5.66 9.22
N GLU A 119 14.02 4.92 10.17
CA GLU A 119 13.97 5.24 11.60
C GLU A 119 15.08 6.24 11.97
N LEU A 120 14.92 6.93 13.10
CA LEU A 120 15.87 7.91 13.60
C LEU A 120 17.23 7.24 13.86
N GLY A 121 18.30 7.81 13.28
CA GLY A 121 19.64 7.23 13.25
C GLY A 121 19.88 6.26 12.08
N GLY A 122 18.85 5.93 11.31
CA GLY A 122 18.94 5.20 10.05
C GLY A 122 19.48 6.06 8.91
N LYS A 123 19.70 5.43 7.75
CA LYS A 123 20.26 6.08 6.55
C LYS A 123 19.50 7.36 6.14
N PHE A 124 18.18 7.37 6.26
CA PHE A 124 17.30 8.49 5.88
C PHE A 124 16.77 9.27 7.10
N GLY A 125 16.84 8.69 8.30
CA GLY A 125 16.40 9.32 9.55
C GLY A 125 17.48 10.16 10.22
N SER A 126 17.92 11.24 9.55
CA SER A 126 18.93 12.16 10.09
C SER A 126 18.39 13.12 11.17
N GLY A 127 17.08 13.12 11.45
CA GLY A 127 16.45 14.00 12.44
C GLY A 127 16.40 15.47 12.03
N VAL A 128 16.44 15.77 10.72
CA VAL A 128 16.37 17.14 10.20
C VAL A 128 14.92 17.61 10.28
N ILE A 129 14.66 18.66 11.04
CA ILE A 129 13.33 19.29 11.14
C ILE A 129 12.96 19.88 9.77
N VAL A 130 11.89 19.35 9.16
CA VAL A 130 11.43 19.77 7.83
C VAL A 130 10.36 20.84 7.89
N SER A 131 9.70 21.02 9.04
CA SER A 131 8.65 22.01 9.25
C SER A 131 8.46 22.29 10.73
N THR A 132 8.10 23.53 11.06
CA THR A 132 7.76 23.99 12.41
C THR A 132 6.30 24.44 12.43
N TYR A 133 5.54 24.00 13.43
CA TYR A 133 4.12 24.31 13.56
C TYR A 133 3.78 24.80 14.96
N GLN A 134 2.65 25.50 15.09
CA GLN A 134 2.13 25.92 16.39
C GLN A 134 1.29 24.81 17.03
N ALA A 135 1.46 24.58 18.33
CA ALA A 135 0.62 23.65 19.10
C ALA A 135 -0.87 24.01 18.96
N GLY A 136 -1.72 23.02 18.70
CA GLY A 136 -3.16 23.23 18.53
C GLY A 136 -3.58 23.72 17.13
N SER A 137 -2.64 23.97 16.23
CA SER A 137 -2.96 24.39 14.86
C SER A 137 -3.47 23.24 14.00
N THR A 138 -4.25 23.60 12.97
CA THR A 138 -4.61 22.69 11.89
C THR A 138 -3.60 22.87 10.76
N ILE A 139 -2.91 21.80 10.38
CA ILE A 139 -1.84 21.83 9.37
C ILE A 139 -2.27 21.07 8.11
N SER A 140 -1.77 21.48 6.94
CA SER A 140 -1.90 20.70 5.70
C SER A 140 -1.00 19.47 5.76
N VAL A 141 -1.49 18.36 5.23
CA VAL A 141 -0.72 17.14 5.01
C VAL A 141 -1.05 16.58 3.63
N GLY A 142 -0.05 16.06 2.94
CA GLY A 142 -0.23 15.63 1.57
C GLY A 142 0.74 14.54 1.11
N ALA A 143 0.18 13.55 0.43
CA ALA A 143 0.92 12.40 -0.07
C ALA A 143 0.67 12.22 -1.57
N GLN A 144 1.74 11.87 -2.30
CA GLN A 144 1.63 11.44 -3.69
C GLN A 144 1.46 9.93 -3.72
N LEU A 145 0.37 9.44 -4.32
CA LEU A 145 0.27 8.04 -4.74
C LEU A 145 0.65 7.96 -6.21
N THR A 146 1.70 7.21 -6.53
CA THR A 146 2.07 6.91 -7.93
C THR A 146 1.34 5.68 -8.46
N ALA A 147 0.89 4.80 -7.56
CA ALA A 147 -0.04 3.71 -7.82
C ALA A 147 -1.01 3.60 -6.64
N SER A 148 -2.25 4.05 -6.82
CA SER A 148 -3.28 4.03 -5.78
C SER A 148 -4.05 2.71 -5.80
N HIS A 149 -4.29 2.13 -4.62
CA HIS A 149 -5.02 0.88 -4.41
C HIS A 149 -6.24 1.05 -3.49
N LEU A 150 -6.93 2.19 -3.59
CA LEU A 150 -8.07 2.54 -2.72
C LEU A 150 -7.67 2.53 -1.24
N GLY A 151 -8.62 2.50 -0.31
CA GLY A 151 -8.34 2.39 1.12
C GLY A 151 -8.38 3.75 1.80
N TYR A 152 -7.40 4.05 2.66
CA TYR A 152 -7.41 5.30 3.42
C TYR A 152 -6.05 5.70 3.99
N PHE A 153 -5.89 6.99 4.24
CA PHE A 153 -4.80 7.51 5.05
C PHE A 153 -5.25 7.74 6.48
N PHE A 154 -4.30 7.66 7.40
CA PHE A 154 -4.42 8.27 8.72
C PHE A 154 -3.05 8.77 9.17
N PHE A 155 -3.06 9.62 10.19
CA PHE A 155 -1.89 10.32 10.67
C PHE A 155 -1.75 10.14 12.16
N GLU A 156 -0.51 10.05 12.61
CA GLU A 156 -0.16 9.93 14.02
C GLU A 156 1.01 10.87 14.33
N ILE A 157 1.18 11.20 15.60
CA ILE A 157 2.30 12.01 16.06
C ILE A 157 2.98 11.36 17.28
N CYS A 158 4.31 11.46 17.32
CA CYS A 158 5.13 11.05 18.45
C CYS A 158 5.96 12.24 18.92
N ASN A 159 5.90 12.55 20.22
CA ASN A 159 6.74 13.56 20.86
C ASN A 159 8.01 12.90 21.39
N LEU A 160 9.15 13.10 20.70
CA LEU A 160 10.40 12.46 21.09
C LEU A 160 11.03 13.08 22.34
N ASP A 161 10.81 14.36 22.61
CA ASP A 161 11.29 15.00 23.84
C ASP A 161 10.73 14.29 25.09
N ALA A 162 9.47 13.83 25.01
CA ALA A 162 8.82 13.08 26.08
C ALA A 162 9.15 11.58 26.05
N ALA A 163 9.23 10.98 24.85
CA ALA A 163 9.40 9.53 24.70
C ALA A 163 10.87 9.06 24.76
N GLY A 164 11.83 9.97 24.53
CA GLY A 164 13.26 9.69 24.43
C GLY A 164 13.70 8.96 23.15
N SER A 165 12.82 8.16 22.53
CA SER A 165 13.11 7.44 21.29
C SER A 165 11.83 7.03 20.56
N GLU A 166 11.97 6.71 19.27
CA GLU A 166 10.87 6.20 18.45
C GLU A 166 10.43 4.80 18.92
N SER A 167 9.13 4.67 19.19
CA SER A 167 8.49 3.39 19.47
C SER A 167 7.04 3.42 19.01
N GLU A 168 6.46 2.27 18.69
CA GLU A 168 5.04 2.20 18.31
C GLU A 168 4.11 2.78 19.39
N SER A 169 4.46 2.64 20.67
CA SER A 169 3.68 3.20 21.80
C SER A 169 3.74 4.73 21.92
N CYS A 170 4.69 5.38 21.26
CA CYS A 170 4.79 6.84 21.28
C CYS A 170 3.72 7.49 20.40
N PHE A 171 3.39 6.85 19.27
CA PHE A 171 2.49 7.42 18.27
C PHE A 171 1.06 7.50 18.79
N GLN A 172 0.50 8.71 18.75
CA GLN A 172 -0.88 9.01 19.07
C GLN A 172 -1.63 9.43 17.80
N PRO A 173 -2.86 8.96 17.57
CA PRO A 173 -3.63 9.30 16.37
C PRO A 173 -4.01 10.77 16.34
N LEU A 174 -4.00 11.35 15.15
CA LEU A 174 -4.48 12.70 14.88
C LEU A 174 -5.86 12.64 14.22
N SER A 175 -6.70 13.61 14.56
CA SER A 175 -7.93 13.88 13.82
C SER A 175 -7.61 14.68 12.57
N LEU A 176 -8.32 14.40 11.48
CA LEU A 176 -8.36 15.28 10.32
C LEU A 176 -9.08 16.59 10.69
N GLY A 177 -8.84 17.67 9.96
CA GLY A 177 -9.50 18.97 10.22
C GLY A 177 -11.02 18.99 10.01
N ASN A 178 -11.61 17.90 9.51
CA ASN A 178 -13.05 17.68 9.47
C ASN A 178 -13.57 16.80 10.64
N GLY A 179 -12.72 16.48 11.61
CA GLY A 179 -13.01 15.62 12.77
C GLY A 179 -12.99 14.12 12.49
N ALA A 180 -12.78 13.66 11.26
CA ALA A 180 -12.67 12.24 10.95
C ALA A 180 -11.28 11.70 11.33
N SER A 181 -11.14 10.38 11.52
CA SER A 181 -9.85 9.74 11.81
C SER A 181 -9.13 9.19 10.56
N LYS A 182 -9.83 9.14 9.42
CA LYS A 182 -9.34 8.51 8.18
C LYS A 182 -9.73 9.32 6.96
N TYR A 183 -8.78 9.52 6.05
CA TYR A 183 -9.00 10.17 4.77
C TYR A 183 -9.21 9.10 3.69
N PRO A 184 -10.40 9.02 3.06
CA PRO A 184 -10.70 7.93 2.15
C PRO A 184 -9.99 8.10 0.79
N ILE A 185 -9.41 7.00 0.29
CA ILE A 185 -8.87 6.89 -1.07
C ILE A 185 -9.84 6.04 -1.89
N THR A 186 -10.55 6.68 -2.80
CA THR A 186 -11.66 6.06 -3.55
C THR A 186 -11.39 5.90 -5.04
N SER A 187 -10.17 6.22 -5.48
CA SER A 187 -9.76 6.19 -6.89
C SER A 187 -8.43 5.46 -7.04
N TYR A 188 -8.27 4.73 -8.14
CA TYR A 188 -7.01 4.10 -8.56
C TYR A 188 -6.05 5.08 -9.25
N ALA A 189 -6.42 6.36 -9.34
CA ALA A 189 -5.59 7.36 -10.02
C ALA A 189 -4.25 7.59 -9.31
N SER A 190 -3.20 7.77 -10.10
CA SER A 190 -1.97 8.40 -9.62
C SER A 190 -2.26 9.88 -9.40
N ALA A 191 -2.26 10.32 -8.14
CA ALA A 191 -2.63 11.68 -7.77
C ALA A 191 -1.97 12.11 -6.47
N TYR A 192 -1.84 13.42 -6.32
CA TYR A 192 -1.54 14.05 -5.05
C TYR A 192 -2.83 14.17 -4.24
N TYR A 193 -2.81 13.66 -3.01
CA TYR A 193 -3.93 13.66 -2.10
C TYR A 193 -3.58 14.52 -0.90
N GLU A 194 -4.38 15.55 -0.67
CA GLU A 194 -4.17 16.54 0.37
C GLU A 194 -5.37 16.60 1.31
N THR A 195 -5.09 16.80 2.60
CA THR A 195 -6.07 17.06 3.63
C THR A 195 -5.42 17.87 4.76
N THR A 196 -6.12 18.05 5.88
CA THR A 196 -5.58 18.72 7.06
C THR A 196 -5.68 17.83 8.28
N VAL A 197 -4.79 18.03 9.24
CA VAL A 197 -4.81 17.36 10.55
C VAL A 197 -4.71 18.38 11.68
N GLU A 198 -5.33 18.07 12.81
CA GLU A 198 -5.30 18.90 14.02
C GLU A 198 -4.17 18.45 14.95
N LEU A 199 -3.21 19.34 15.20
CA LEU A 199 -2.15 19.07 16.18
C LEU A 199 -2.70 19.22 17.61
N PRO A 200 -2.28 18.37 18.57
CA PRO A 200 -2.78 18.49 19.93
C PRO A 200 -2.32 19.80 20.60
N ALA A 201 -3.26 20.56 21.18
CA ALA A 201 -2.97 21.85 21.82
C ALA A 201 -1.98 21.77 23.00
N GLY A 202 -1.91 20.61 23.66
CA GLY A 202 -1.00 20.36 24.79
C GLY A 202 0.34 19.73 24.41
N VAL A 203 0.64 19.57 23.12
CA VAL A 203 1.89 18.96 22.64
C VAL A 203 2.79 20.05 22.09
N SER A 204 4.00 20.13 22.64
CA SER A 204 5.12 20.90 22.10
C SER A 204 6.38 20.04 22.17
N CYS A 205 7.26 20.19 21.19
CA CYS A 205 8.44 19.35 21.02
C CYS A 205 9.43 20.05 20.09
N ASN A 206 10.72 20.03 20.45
CA ASN A 206 11.80 20.39 19.55
C ASN A 206 11.93 19.35 18.43
N HIS A 207 11.61 18.09 18.76
CA HIS A 207 11.59 17.00 17.79
C HIS A 207 10.35 16.12 17.98
N CYS A 208 9.40 16.27 17.07
CA CYS A 208 8.28 15.37 16.88
C CYS A 208 8.43 14.58 15.58
N VAL A 209 7.78 13.42 15.55
CA VAL A 209 7.66 12.62 14.32
C VAL A 209 6.20 12.57 13.94
N LEU A 210 5.85 13.14 12.79
CA LEU A 210 4.57 12.95 12.14
C LEU A 210 4.65 11.71 11.26
N ARG A 211 3.74 10.76 11.48
CA ARG A 211 3.67 9.52 10.71
C ARG A 211 2.40 9.52 9.87
N TRP A 212 2.60 9.39 8.56
CA TRP A 212 1.54 9.04 7.63
C TRP A 212 1.49 7.53 7.46
N THR A 213 0.30 6.96 7.54
CA THR A 213 0.05 5.57 7.17
C THR A 213 -1.00 5.52 6.09
N TYR A 214 -0.70 4.83 4.99
CA TYR A 214 -1.65 4.44 3.97
C TYR A 214 -1.93 2.95 4.06
N VAL A 215 -3.20 2.60 4.28
CA VAL A 215 -3.68 1.22 4.20
C VAL A 215 -4.46 1.10 2.89
N ALA A 216 -3.96 0.27 1.97
CA ALA A 216 -4.64 -0.02 0.72
C ALA A 216 -5.98 -0.72 0.96
N GLY A 217 -6.83 -0.80 -0.07
CA GLY A 217 -8.19 -1.34 0.05
C GLY A 217 -8.62 -2.24 -1.11
N ASN A 218 -7.68 -2.72 -1.92
CA ASN A 218 -7.95 -3.52 -3.11
C ASN A 218 -7.95 -5.04 -2.85
N ASN A 219 -7.45 -5.52 -1.71
CA ASN A 219 -7.51 -6.94 -1.38
C ASN A 219 -8.88 -7.31 -0.81
N TRP A 220 -9.39 -8.48 -1.21
CA TRP A 220 -10.57 -9.06 -0.60
C TRP A 220 -10.19 -9.83 0.66
N GLY A 221 -10.95 -9.66 1.73
CA GLY A 221 -10.74 -10.41 2.96
C GLY A 221 -11.97 -10.43 3.86
N ILE A 222 -11.82 -11.01 5.05
CA ILE A 222 -12.88 -11.11 6.04
C ILE A 222 -12.84 -9.88 6.95
N CYS A 223 -13.98 -9.20 7.05
CA CYS A 223 -14.18 -8.06 7.94
C CYS A 223 -14.45 -8.54 9.37
N ASP A 224 -14.37 -7.64 10.35
CA ASP A 224 -14.58 -7.95 11.78
C ASP A 224 -15.97 -8.56 12.08
N ASN A 225 -16.97 -8.25 11.25
CA ASN A 225 -18.32 -8.80 11.37
C ASN A 225 -18.46 -10.21 10.74
N GLY A 226 -17.37 -10.81 10.26
CA GLY A 226 -17.33 -12.12 9.62
C GLY A 226 -17.77 -12.15 8.15
N THR A 227 -18.18 -11.00 7.59
CA THR A 227 -18.51 -10.90 6.16
C THR A 227 -17.25 -10.72 5.32
N GLY A 228 -17.31 -11.10 4.05
CA GLY A 228 -16.19 -10.94 3.12
C GLY A 228 -16.39 -9.78 2.16
N ALA A 229 -15.43 -8.88 2.07
CA ALA A 229 -15.49 -7.70 1.22
C ALA A 229 -14.10 -7.20 0.77
N LEU A 230 -14.08 -6.34 -0.24
CA LEU A 230 -12.88 -5.57 -0.60
C LEU A 230 -12.48 -4.62 0.52
N GLY A 231 -11.17 -4.48 0.74
CA GLY A 231 -10.60 -3.64 1.79
C GLY A 231 -10.69 -4.21 3.20
N CYS A 232 -11.21 -5.43 3.35
CA CYS A 232 -11.25 -6.14 4.63
C CYS A 232 -10.08 -7.12 4.78
N GLY A 233 -9.78 -7.47 6.03
CA GLY A 233 -8.63 -8.32 6.35
C GLY A 233 -7.29 -7.66 6.05
N PRO A 234 -6.22 -8.44 5.93
CA PRO A 234 -4.87 -7.95 5.62
C PRO A 234 -4.80 -7.15 4.32
N GLN A 235 -4.25 -5.93 4.40
CA GLN A 235 -4.04 -5.03 3.26
C GLN A 235 -2.57 -4.59 3.19
N GLU A 236 -2.10 -4.21 2.01
CA GLU A 236 -0.79 -3.57 1.87
C GLU A 236 -0.77 -2.25 2.66
N THR A 237 0.34 -2.01 3.37
CA THR A 237 0.49 -0.85 4.26
C THR A 237 1.75 -0.10 3.89
N PHE A 238 1.64 1.22 3.78
CA PHE A 238 2.76 2.14 3.60
C PHE A 238 2.86 3.03 4.83
N LYS A 239 4.08 3.32 5.27
CA LYS A 239 4.30 4.31 6.31
C LYS A 239 5.41 5.26 5.89
N SER A 240 5.30 6.53 6.28
CA SER A 240 6.37 7.51 6.16
C SER A 240 6.40 8.36 7.42
N CYS A 241 7.61 8.74 7.85
CA CYS A 241 7.85 9.60 9.00
C CYS A 241 8.47 10.92 8.55
N SER A 242 8.00 12.03 9.11
CA SER A 242 8.54 13.38 8.92
C SER A 242 8.94 13.95 10.26
N ASP A 243 10.16 14.47 10.34
CA ASP A 243 10.70 15.10 11.54
C ASP A 243 10.26 16.57 11.58
N ILE A 244 9.46 16.95 12.57
CA ILE A 244 8.83 18.28 12.68
C ILE A 244 9.07 18.87 14.07
N GLU A 245 8.90 20.18 14.19
CA GLU A 245 8.90 20.89 15.47
C GLU A 245 7.49 21.41 15.77
N ILE A 246 7.11 21.38 17.05
CA ILE A 246 5.87 22.01 17.52
C ILE A 246 6.19 22.98 18.64
N ILE A 247 6.05 24.27 18.33
CA ILE A 247 6.26 25.35 19.31
C ILE A 247 5.00 25.60 20.13
N SER A 248 5.19 25.92 21.41
CA SER A 248 4.07 26.27 22.30
C SER A 248 3.41 27.57 21.83
N THR A 249 2.10 27.70 22.05
CA THR A 249 1.39 28.95 21.74
C THR A 249 1.92 30.15 22.53
N ARG A 250 2.58 29.97 23.68
CA ARG A 250 3.23 31.08 24.41
C ARG A 250 4.54 31.50 23.78
N ASN A 251 5.35 30.55 23.31
CA ASN A 251 6.65 30.84 22.69
C ASN A 251 6.46 31.57 21.36
N ALA A 252 5.38 31.28 20.63
CA ALA A 252 5.04 31.99 19.40
C ALA A 252 4.78 33.50 19.62
N TYR A 253 4.29 33.91 20.81
CA TYR A 253 4.13 35.33 21.14
C TYR A 253 5.46 35.97 21.60
N GLU A 254 6.31 35.24 22.34
CA GLU A 254 7.64 35.74 22.71
C GLU A 254 8.56 35.97 21.49
N GLU A 255 8.52 35.12 20.46
CA GLU A 255 9.29 35.37 19.22
C GLU A 255 8.78 36.60 18.46
N VAL A 256 7.48 36.88 18.47
CA VAL A 256 6.92 38.08 17.83
C VAL A 256 7.32 39.34 18.60
N ASP A 257 7.26 39.31 19.93
CA ASP A 257 7.62 40.46 20.77
C ASP A 257 9.11 40.85 20.63
N LEU A 258 10.01 39.89 20.35
CA LEU A 258 11.44 40.16 20.13
C LEU A 258 11.74 40.85 18.78
N VAL A 259 10.84 40.75 17.79
CA VAL A 259 11.01 41.41 16.47
C VAL A 259 10.53 42.85 16.50
N ASP A 260 9.58 43.18 17.38
CA ASP A 260 9.03 44.54 17.52
C ASP A 260 9.93 45.49 18.34
N ASP A 261 11.00 44.98 18.96
CA ASP A 261 11.93 45.74 19.81
C ASP A 261 13.22 46.23 19.08
N ILE A 262 13.28 46.20 17.74
CA ILE A 262 14.41 46.77 16.99
C ILE A 262 14.29 48.31 17.00
N PRO A 263 15.22 49.06 17.63
CA PRO A 263 15.17 50.52 17.62
C PRO A 263 15.46 51.06 16.22
N GLU A 264 14.65 52.02 15.75
CA GLU A 264 14.86 52.83 14.53
C GLU A 264 16.06 53.81 14.65
N GLU A 265 17.20 53.37 15.18
CA GLU A 265 18.43 54.18 15.19
C GLU A 265 19.55 53.42 14.49
N ASP A 266 19.50 53.35 13.15
CA ASP A 266 20.71 53.22 12.29
C ASP A 266 20.41 53.44 10.79
N PHE A 267 19.53 54.40 10.47
CA PHE A 267 19.47 55.01 9.14
C PHE A 267 19.88 56.47 9.23
N VAL A 268 21.19 56.72 9.21
CA VAL A 268 21.82 58.03 8.90
C VAL A 268 22.83 57.83 7.78
#